data_AF-A0A2Z2HEK2-F1
#
_entry.id   AF-A0A2Z2HEK2-F1
#
_cell.length_a   1.000
_cell.length_b   1.000
_cell.length_c   1.000
_cell.angle_alpha   90.00
_cell.angle_beta   90.00
_cell.angle_gamma   90.00
#
_symmetry.space_group_name_H-M   'P 1'
#
loop_
_entity.id
_entity.type
_entity.pdbx_description
1 polymer ?
#
loop_
_entity_poly.entity_id
_entity_poly.type
_entity_poly.pdbx_seq_one_letter_code
_entity_poly.pdbx_strand_id
1 'polypeptide(L)'
;MGVSDRFDEVFSALEQQASDLTARLESARSRIRELESTNQELVARLTRIQQMSGADGGHSPVSASPSDDVPEAVPVAFEGAEAGSMATSDDSDVSLSFVPDRPVASDELPPVPEESSTPTEQNMSEVVETAPLDPVQEDISPQALLKQWYKRYPKTFFERHTRPLAIGIHEALAAREPYSEKLIRRALAGYVNLPRYLKSVRVNAPRIDLEGQEAGRVEEEDARHAKEQLKRLQDRQQEREAEKQKLRLAQKMSELAHRHQR
;
A
#
# COMPACT_ATOMS: atom_id res chain seq x y z
N MET A 1 12.50 -20.41 59.98
CA MET A 1 12.35 -20.39 58.51
C MET A 1 12.67 -18.98 58.10
N GLY A 2 13.86 -18.85 57.51
CA GLY A 2 14.58 -17.59 57.42
C GLY A 2 14.20 -16.77 56.20
N VAL A 3 14.59 -15.50 56.22
CA VAL A 3 14.51 -14.62 55.04
C VAL A 3 15.38 -15.18 53.90
N SER A 4 16.49 -15.85 54.21
CA SER A 4 17.38 -16.51 53.25
C SER A 4 16.69 -17.60 52.41
N ASP A 5 15.91 -18.48 53.05
CA ASP A 5 15.23 -19.61 52.35
C ASP A 5 14.39 -19.10 51.16
N ARG A 6 13.72 -17.96 51.32
CA ARG A 6 12.92 -17.32 50.25
C ARG A 6 13.75 -16.66 49.16
N PHE A 7 14.95 -16.17 49.48
CA PHE A 7 15.86 -15.62 48.49
C PHE A 7 16.46 -16.74 47.63
N ASP A 8 16.79 -17.88 48.23
CA ASP A 8 17.31 -19.06 47.51
C ASP A 8 16.23 -19.67 46.60
N GLU A 9 14.97 -19.74 47.05
CA GLU A 9 13.81 -20.13 46.21
C GLU A 9 13.65 -19.21 44.99
N VAL A 10 13.70 -17.88 45.18
CA VAL A 10 13.57 -16.90 44.09
C VAL A 10 14.76 -16.97 43.14
N PHE A 11 15.98 -17.16 43.65
CA PHE A 11 17.18 -17.30 42.83
C PHE A 11 17.12 -18.57 41.96
N SER A 12 16.73 -19.72 42.54
CA SER A 12 16.57 -20.98 41.81
C SER A 12 15.48 -20.88 40.73
N ALA A 13 14.36 -20.23 41.02
CA ALA A 13 13.31 -19.99 40.02
C ALA A 13 13.81 -19.12 38.85
N LEU A 14 14.67 -18.13 39.13
CA LEU A 14 15.24 -17.23 38.13
C LEU A 14 16.31 -17.93 37.26
N GLU A 15 17.10 -18.83 37.86
CA GLU A 15 18.04 -19.72 37.17
C GLU A 15 17.31 -20.73 36.26
N GLN A 16 16.22 -21.35 36.75
CA GLN A 16 15.35 -22.21 35.95
C GLN A 16 14.73 -21.45 34.76
N GLN A 17 14.24 -20.22 34.99
CA GLN A 17 13.68 -19.38 33.93
C GLN A 17 14.74 -19.01 32.89
N ALA A 18 15.97 -18.69 33.30
CA ALA A 18 17.08 -18.45 32.38
C ALA A 18 17.40 -19.69 31.54
N SER A 19 17.45 -20.87 32.17
CA SER A 19 17.68 -22.16 31.49
C SER A 19 16.61 -22.46 30.44
N ASP A 20 15.32 -22.36 30.78
CA ASP A 20 14.19 -22.55 29.87
C ASP A 20 14.23 -21.57 28.68
N LEU A 21 14.56 -20.28 28.92
CA LEU A 21 14.74 -19.31 27.84
C LEU A 21 15.91 -19.67 26.91
N THR A 22 17.04 -20.16 27.45
CA THR A 22 18.15 -20.63 26.61
C THR A 22 17.78 -21.86 25.78
N ALA A 23 17.10 -22.84 26.37
CA ALA A 23 16.63 -24.03 25.65
C ALA A 23 15.63 -23.68 24.54
N ARG A 24 14.71 -22.73 24.78
CA ARG A 24 13.79 -22.22 23.76
C ARG A 24 14.51 -21.49 22.63
N LEU A 25 15.53 -20.70 22.93
CA LEU A 25 16.35 -20.03 21.90
C LEU A 25 17.14 -21.03 21.06
N GLU A 26 17.67 -22.10 21.66
CA GLU A 26 18.36 -23.17 20.94
C GLU A 26 17.41 -23.98 20.06
N SER A 27 16.21 -24.31 20.56
CA SER A 27 15.15 -24.97 19.77
C SER A 27 14.66 -24.10 18.61
N ALA A 28 14.49 -22.79 18.81
CA ALA A 28 14.15 -21.87 17.73
C ALA A 28 15.28 -21.79 16.68
N ARG A 29 16.55 -21.74 17.11
CA ARG A 29 17.72 -21.73 16.22
C ARG A 29 17.88 -23.03 15.44
N SER A 30 17.62 -24.19 16.03
CA SER A 30 17.68 -25.46 15.29
C SER A 30 16.56 -25.55 14.26
N ARG A 31 15.34 -25.11 14.59
CA ARG A 31 14.21 -25.08 13.65
C ARG A 31 14.45 -24.11 12.48
N ILE A 32 15.11 -22.98 12.71
CA ILE A 32 15.52 -22.06 11.63
C ILE A 32 16.47 -22.76 10.66
N ARG A 33 17.54 -23.42 11.15
CA ARG A 33 18.49 -24.15 10.29
C ARG A 33 17.83 -25.28 9.50
N GLU A 34 16.88 -25.99 10.10
CA GLU A 34 16.11 -27.04 9.44
C GLU A 34 15.29 -26.46 8.27
N LEU A 35 14.56 -25.36 8.53
CA LEU A 35 13.79 -24.66 7.49
C LEU A 35 14.70 -24.10 6.38
N GLU A 36 15.84 -23.51 6.73
CA GLU A 36 16.85 -23.05 5.77
C GLU A 36 17.36 -24.20 4.89
N SER A 37 17.67 -25.37 5.45
CA SER A 37 18.05 -26.57 4.69
C SER A 37 16.95 -27.00 3.73
N THR A 38 15.70 -27.11 4.20
CA THR A 38 14.58 -27.51 3.33
C THR A 38 14.32 -26.50 2.22
N ASN A 39 14.48 -25.19 2.49
CA ASN A 39 14.37 -24.14 1.46
C ASN A 39 15.51 -24.23 0.44
N GLN A 40 16.75 -24.49 0.87
CA GLN A 40 17.88 -24.71 -0.05
C GLN A 40 17.66 -25.93 -0.95
N GLU A 41 17.14 -27.03 -0.41
CA GLU A 41 16.77 -28.23 -1.19
C GLU A 41 15.66 -27.96 -2.20
N LEU A 42 14.62 -27.21 -1.80
CA LEU A 42 13.52 -26.81 -2.68
C LEU A 42 14.01 -25.88 -3.81
N VAL A 43 14.84 -24.88 -3.49
CA VAL A 43 15.46 -23.98 -4.48
C VAL A 43 16.34 -24.76 -5.45
N ALA A 44 17.17 -25.70 -4.96
CA ALA A 44 18.00 -26.55 -5.81
C ALA A 44 17.14 -27.45 -6.73
N ARG A 45 16.01 -27.97 -6.23
CA ARG A 45 15.05 -28.74 -7.02
C ARG A 45 14.36 -27.89 -8.09
N LEU A 46 13.91 -26.67 -7.76
CA LEU A 46 13.32 -25.74 -8.73
C LEU A 46 14.33 -25.34 -9.80
N THR A 47 15.56 -25.01 -9.41
CA THR A 47 16.66 -24.70 -10.35
C THR A 47 16.92 -25.87 -11.31
N ARG A 48 16.95 -27.12 -10.80
CA ARG A 48 17.07 -28.32 -11.66
C ARG A 48 15.91 -28.48 -12.63
N ILE A 49 14.67 -28.26 -12.18
CA ILE A 49 13.48 -28.30 -13.06
C ILE A 49 13.57 -27.22 -14.15
N GLN A 50 13.99 -26.00 -13.81
CA GLN A 50 14.13 -24.91 -14.77
C GLN A 50 15.27 -25.16 -15.77
N GLN A 51 16.38 -25.76 -15.34
CA GLN A 51 17.45 -26.21 -16.25
C GLN A 51 16.98 -27.31 -17.22
N MET A 52 16.16 -28.26 -16.74
CA MET A 52 15.56 -29.29 -17.60
C MET A 52 14.52 -28.70 -18.56
N SER A 53 13.74 -27.70 -18.13
CA SER A 53 12.75 -27.03 -18.97
C SER A 53 13.37 -26.03 -19.97
N GLY A 54 14.54 -25.47 -19.66
CA GLY A 54 15.26 -24.54 -20.55
C GLY A 54 16.00 -25.21 -21.71
N ALA A 55 16.10 -26.55 -21.70
CA ALA A 55 16.77 -27.31 -22.75
C ALA A 55 16.00 -27.37 -24.09
N ASP A 56 14.70 -27.04 -24.09
CA ASP A 56 13.81 -27.09 -25.28
C ASP A 56 13.50 -25.70 -25.87
N GLY A 57 14.13 -24.64 -25.35
CA GLY A 57 13.85 -23.25 -25.72
C GLY A 57 15.12 -22.41 -25.93
N GLY A 58 15.75 -22.55 -27.09
CA GLY A 58 16.99 -21.84 -27.41
C GLY A 58 16.84 -20.32 -27.53
N HIS A 59 17.13 -19.58 -26.46
CA HIS A 59 17.51 -18.15 -26.48
C HIS A 59 18.71 -17.94 -25.54
N SER A 60 19.73 -17.22 -26.00
CA SER A 60 21.06 -17.16 -25.37
C SER A 60 21.07 -16.55 -23.97
N PRO A 61 21.83 -17.10 -23.01
CA PRO A 61 22.08 -16.46 -21.73
C PRO A 61 23.13 -15.34 -21.88
N VAL A 62 22.80 -14.13 -21.43
CA VAL A 62 23.79 -13.08 -21.19
C VAL A 62 24.56 -13.37 -19.90
N SER A 63 25.88 -13.29 -19.96
CA SER A 63 26.77 -13.48 -18.82
C SER A 63 26.52 -12.47 -17.70
N ALA A 64 26.30 -12.97 -16.48
CA ALA A 64 26.54 -12.23 -15.25
C ALA A 64 27.07 -13.19 -14.18
N SER A 65 28.37 -13.11 -13.90
CA SER A 65 29.02 -13.77 -12.75
C SER A 65 28.64 -13.05 -11.44
N PRO A 66 28.82 -13.68 -10.27
CA PRO A 66 28.03 -13.36 -9.09
C PRO A 66 28.52 -12.12 -8.35
N SER A 67 27.56 -11.41 -7.75
CA SER A 67 27.79 -10.48 -6.66
C SER A 67 26.89 -10.89 -5.50
N ASP A 68 27.44 -10.91 -4.29
CA ASP A 68 26.69 -11.08 -3.05
C ASP A 68 25.65 -9.95 -2.90
N ASP A 69 24.37 -10.29 -3.08
CA ASP A 69 23.26 -9.52 -2.50
C ASP A 69 22.06 -10.44 -2.31
N VAL A 70 21.35 -10.25 -1.19
CA VAL A 70 20.22 -11.11 -0.77
C VAL A 70 18.91 -10.34 -0.96
N PRO A 71 18.08 -10.69 -1.94
CA PRO A 71 16.64 -10.43 -1.92
C PRO A 71 15.94 -11.69 -1.39
N GLU A 72 15.45 -11.69 -0.15
CA GLU A 72 14.15 -11.11 0.23
C GLU A 72 13.00 -11.78 -0.54
N ALA A 73 12.30 -12.67 0.18
CA ALA A 73 11.33 -13.58 -0.41
C ALA A 73 10.06 -12.85 -0.89
N VAL A 74 9.74 -13.04 -2.17
CA VAL A 74 8.43 -12.70 -2.73
C VAL A 74 7.52 -13.93 -2.63
N PRO A 75 6.45 -13.94 -1.82
CA PRO A 75 5.52 -15.05 -1.80
C PRO A 75 4.68 -15.04 -3.08
N VAL A 76 4.91 -16.04 -3.93
CA VAL A 76 4.05 -16.31 -5.09
C VAL A 76 2.76 -16.95 -4.57
N ALA A 77 1.61 -16.35 -4.92
CA ALA A 77 0.30 -16.92 -4.62
C ALA A 77 0.14 -18.30 -5.29
N PHE A 78 -0.34 -19.28 -4.55
CA PHE A 78 -0.68 -20.61 -5.08
C PHE A 78 -2.20 -20.78 -5.01
N GLU A 79 -2.82 -20.93 -6.19
CA GLU A 79 -4.26 -21.03 -6.35
C GLU A 79 -4.68 -22.47 -6.70
N GLY A 80 -5.70 -22.98 -6.02
CA GLY A 80 -6.29 -24.30 -6.23
C GLY A 80 -5.75 -25.45 -5.35
N ALA A 81 -6.56 -26.42 -4.92
CA ALA A 81 -8.02 -26.53 -5.04
C ALA A 81 -8.59 -27.60 -4.05
N GLU A 82 -9.92 -27.58 -3.89
CA GLU A 82 -10.79 -28.75 -3.61
C GLU A 82 -10.59 -29.59 -2.32
N ALA A 83 -11.53 -29.46 -1.37
CA ALA A 83 -12.16 -30.60 -0.68
C ALA A 83 -13.43 -30.19 0.11
N GLY A 84 -14.51 -30.97 0.00
CA GLY A 84 -15.45 -31.16 1.12
C GLY A 84 -16.82 -30.48 1.05
N SER A 85 -17.70 -31.01 0.20
CA SER A 85 -19.15 -30.82 0.27
C SER A 85 -19.75 -31.06 1.66
N MET A 86 -20.70 -30.21 2.08
CA MET A 86 -21.80 -30.60 2.97
C MET A 86 -23.04 -29.73 2.69
N ALA A 87 -24.17 -30.37 2.40
CA ALA A 87 -25.42 -29.70 2.05
C ALA A 87 -26.20 -29.20 3.28
N THR A 88 -27.05 -28.19 3.09
CA THR A 88 -28.46 -28.22 3.55
C THR A 88 -29.31 -27.37 2.60
N SER A 89 -30.53 -27.83 2.34
CA SER A 89 -31.54 -27.14 1.56
C SER A 89 -32.38 -26.24 2.47
N ASP A 90 -32.88 -25.12 1.96
CA ASP A 90 -34.19 -24.61 2.34
C ASP A 90 -34.83 -23.87 1.13
N ASP A 91 -36.14 -23.75 1.14
CA ASP A 91 -37.03 -23.60 -0.01
C ASP A 91 -37.91 -22.35 0.14
N SER A 92 -38.02 -21.51 -0.89
CA SER A 92 -38.98 -20.39 -0.94
C SER A 92 -39.18 -19.86 -2.37
N ASP A 93 -40.08 -20.50 -3.13
CA ASP A 93 -40.73 -19.90 -4.30
C ASP A 93 -41.47 -18.59 -3.96
N VAL A 94 -41.23 -17.53 -4.74
CA VAL A 94 -42.31 -16.61 -5.19
C VAL A 94 -42.02 -16.17 -6.63
N SER A 95 -42.62 -16.87 -7.58
CA SER A 95 -42.79 -16.38 -8.95
C SER A 95 -43.93 -15.36 -9.03
N LEU A 96 -43.69 -14.15 -9.56
CA LEU A 96 -44.76 -13.34 -10.17
C LEU A 96 -44.22 -12.51 -11.35
N SER A 97 -44.78 -12.76 -12.52
CA SER A 97 -44.50 -12.11 -13.79
C SER A 97 -45.47 -10.96 -14.06
N PHE A 98 -44.98 -9.83 -14.59
CA PHE A 98 -45.84 -8.90 -15.36
C PHE A 98 -45.07 -8.03 -16.36
N VAL A 99 -45.30 -8.29 -17.64
CA VAL A 99 -45.01 -7.46 -18.83
C VAL A 99 -46.18 -7.79 -19.79
N PRO A 100 -47.01 -6.81 -20.23
CA PRO A 100 -46.70 -5.91 -21.37
C PRO A 100 -47.00 -4.42 -21.01
N ASP A 101 -46.82 -3.40 -21.87
CA ASP A 101 -46.97 -3.37 -23.33
C ASP A 101 -46.16 -2.27 -24.03
N ARG A 102 -45.89 -2.45 -25.33
CA ARG A 102 -45.28 -1.50 -26.27
C ARG A 102 -45.81 -1.82 -27.67
N PRO A 103 -46.46 -0.86 -28.36
CA PRO A 103 -45.93 -0.41 -29.66
C PRO A 103 -46.08 1.12 -29.87
N VAL A 104 -45.47 1.80 -30.85
CA VAL A 104 -44.64 1.32 -31.99
C VAL A 104 -43.14 1.74 -31.77
N ALA A 105 -42.44 2.64 -32.46
CA ALA A 105 -42.68 3.61 -33.55
C ALA A 105 -41.33 3.96 -34.26
N SER A 106 -41.36 4.67 -35.39
CA SER A 106 -40.39 4.49 -36.50
C SER A 106 -39.90 5.78 -37.20
N ASP A 107 -38.95 5.57 -38.12
CA ASP A 107 -38.28 6.49 -39.08
C ASP A 107 -37.27 7.51 -38.51
N GLU A 108 -36.15 7.85 -39.15
CA GLU A 108 -35.15 7.22 -40.05
C GLU A 108 -34.24 8.40 -40.53
N LEU A 109 -32.97 8.15 -40.85
CA LEU A 109 -31.94 9.14 -41.23
C LEU A 109 -31.69 9.11 -42.76
N PRO A 110 -30.76 9.91 -43.31
CA PRO A 110 -30.81 11.35 -43.65
C PRO A 110 -30.85 11.53 -45.21
N PRO A 111 -30.58 12.69 -45.87
CA PRO A 111 -29.21 13.25 -46.01
C PRO A 111 -29.07 14.79 -46.18
N VAL A 112 -27.81 15.25 -46.23
CA VAL A 112 -27.25 16.56 -46.70
C VAL A 112 -27.52 16.81 -48.23
N PRO A 113 -27.27 17.99 -48.88
CA PRO A 113 -26.15 18.94 -48.66
C PRO A 113 -26.31 20.45 -49.05
N GLU A 114 -25.18 21.20 -48.97
CA GLU A 114 -24.82 22.51 -49.63
C GLU A 114 -25.58 23.81 -49.20
N GLU A 115 -25.10 25.06 -49.33
CA GLU A 115 -23.92 25.70 -49.96
C GLU A 115 -23.38 26.91 -49.13
N SER A 116 -22.08 27.26 -49.29
CA SER A 116 -21.42 28.60 -49.37
C SER A 116 -21.83 29.81 -48.47
N SER A 117 -20.95 30.74 -48.07
CA SER A 117 -19.61 31.13 -48.58
C SER A 117 -18.70 31.73 -47.49
N THR A 118 -17.38 31.62 -47.66
CA THR A 118 -16.36 32.57 -47.15
C THR A 118 -15.94 33.56 -48.26
N PRO A 119 -15.29 34.70 -47.92
CA PRO A 119 -13.84 34.85 -48.15
C PRO A 119 -13.11 35.50 -46.93
N THR A 120 -11.84 35.28 -46.58
CA THR A 120 -10.53 35.13 -47.30
C THR A 120 -9.72 36.45 -47.36
N GLU A 121 -8.39 36.32 -47.26
CA GLU A 121 -7.29 37.33 -47.17
C GLU A 121 -6.90 37.73 -45.74
N GLN A 122 -5.97 37.07 -45.04
CA GLN A 122 -4.55 36.75 -45.32
C GLN A 122 -3.68 37.95 -45.71
N ASN A 123 -2.81 38.38 -44.77
CA ASN A 123 -1.43 38.71 -45.10
C ASN A 123 -0.50 38.33 -43.94
N MET A 124 0.57 37.58 -44.25
CA MET A 124 1.63 37.20 -43.32
C MET A 124 2.86 38.06 -43.56
N SER A 125 3.46 38.56 -42.48
CA SER A 125 4.90 38.53 -42.14
C SER A 125 5.07 39.50 -40.95
N GLU A 126 5.82 39.19 -39.90
CA GLU A 126 7.26 38.98 -39.91
C GLU A 126 7.73 38.10 -38.73
N VAL A 127 8.91 37.50 -38.89
CA VAL A 127 9.44 36.44 -38.01
C VAL A 127 10.17 37.02 -36.80
N VAL A 128 9.83 36.55 -35.60
CA VAL A 128 10.79 36.50 -34.48
C VAL A 128 10.74 35.10 -33.86
N GLU A 129 11.82 34.36 -34.08
CA GLU A 129 12.07 33.05 -33.48
C GLU A 129 12.72 33.25 -32.09
N THR A 130 12.00 32.89 -31.03
CA THR A 130 12.61 32.50 -29.76
C THR A 130 11.89 31.27 -29.20
N ALA A 131 12.68 30.37 -28.61
CA ALA A 131 12.30 29.03 -28.17
C ALA A 131 11.24 29.01 -27.04
N PRO A 132 10.63 27.84 -26.73
CA PRO A 132 9.35 27.79 -26.04
C PRO A 132 9.46 28.20 -24.56
N LEU A 133 8.48 28.96 -24.10
CA LEU A 133 8.30 29.21 -22.66
C LEU A 133 7.64 27.99 -22.03
N ASP A 134 8.38 27.33 -21.13
CA ASP A 134 7.85 26.29 -20.25
C ASP A 134 6.55 26.75 -19.57
N PRO A 135 5.56 25.87 -19.35
CA PRO A 135 4.44 26.21 -18.50
C PRO A 135 4.98 26.51 -17.10
N VAL A 136 4.53 27.61 -16.49
CA VAL A 136 4.94 28.03 -15.14
C VAL A 136 4.54 26.94 -14.14
N GLN A 137 5.47 26.01 -13.89
CA GLN A 137 5.38 25.06 -12.81
C GLN A 137 5.67 25.83 -11.53
N GLU A 138 4.62 26.42 -10.95
CA GLU A 138 4.68 26.88 -9.57
C GLU A 138 5.20 25.71 -8.70
N ASP A 139 6.22 25.97 -7.88
CA ASP A 139 6.83 25.01 -6.95
C ASP A 139 5.87 24.66 -5.79
N ILE A 140 4.70 24.10 -6.13
CA ILE A 140 3.64 23.77 -5.20
C ILE A 140 4.14 22.63 -4.32
N SER A 141 4.39 22.95 -3.05
CA SER A 141 4.73 21.95 -2.04
C SER A 141 3.72 20.78 -2.07
N PRO A 142 4.14 19.51 -1.99
CA PRO A 142 3.22 18.37 -2.08
C PRO A 142 2.07 18.39 -1.06
N GLN A 143 2.27 19.04 0.10
CA GLN A 143 1.20 19.25 1.08
C GLN A 143 0.21 20.35 0.67
N ALA A 144 0.64 21.35 -0.10
CA ALA A 144 -0.24 22.38 -0.66
C ALA A 144 -1.13 21.79 -1.77
N LEU A 145 -0.59 20.92 -2.63
CA LEU A 145 -1.41 20.19 -3.61
C LEU A 145 -2.46 19.30 -2.92
N LEU A 146 -2.08 18.54 -1.90
CA LEU A 146 -3.06 17.74 -1.14
C LEU A 146 -4.17 18.61 -0.51
N LYS A 147 -3.85 19.84 -0.06
CA LYS A 147 -4.85 20.81 0.42
C LYS A 147 -5.78 21.34 -0.67
N GLN A 148 -5.32 21.42 -1.92
CA GLN A 148 -6.17 21.76 -3.07
C GLN A 148 -7.12 20.59 -3.39
N TRP A 149 -6.65 19.34 -3.36
CA TRP A 149 -7.49 18.16 -3.60
C TRP A 149 -8.61 17.98 -2.57
N TYR A 150 -8.40 18.31 -1.29
CA TYR A 150 -9.49 18.35 -0.30
C TYR A 150 -10.63 19.31 -0.67
N LYS A 151 -10.36 20.37 -1.44
CA LYS A 151 -11.39 21.31 -1.93
C LYS A 151 -11.98 20.87 -3.27
N ARG A 152 -11.15 20.34 -4.18
CA ARG A 152 -11.54 20.01 -5.57
C ARG A 152 -12.25 18.66 -5.69
N TYR A 153 -11.87 17.68 -4.88
CA TYR A 153 -12.42 16.32 -4.88
C TYR A 153 -12.97 15.93 -3.49
N PRO A 154 -14.00 16.65 -3.00
CA PRO A 154 -14.52 16.49 -1.63
C PRO A 154 -15.26 15.16 -1.40
N LYS A 155 -15.47 14.34 -2.43
CA LYS A 155 -16.09 13.00 -2.30
C LYS A 155 -15.08 11.88 -1.99
N THR A 156 -13.77 12.17 -2.10
CA THR A 156 -12.73 11.14 -2.25
C THR A 156 -11.58 11.39 -1.27
N PHE A 157 -11.10 12.63 -1.21
CA PHE A 157 -10.15 13.08 -0.18
C PHE A 157 -10.90 13.74 0.97
N PHE A 158 -10.77 13.19 2.17
CA PHE A 158 -11.42 13.70 3.39
C PHE A 158 -10.43 13.94 4.52
N GLU A 159 -10.36 15.18 5.02
CA GLU A 159 -9.43 15.53 6.10
C GLU A 159 -9.78 14.86 7.44
N ARG A 160 -11.03 14.44 7.69
CA ARG A 160 -11.43 13.74 8.94
C ARG A 160 -11.56 12.22 8.77
N HIS A 161 -12.37 11.74 7.83
CA HIS A 161 -12.63 10.31 7.61
C HIS A 161 -12.03 9.84 6.26
N THR A 162 -10.74 9.52 6.29
CA THR A 162 -10.06 8.85 5.17
C THR A 162 -10.78 7.56 4.80
N ARG A 163 -11.01 7.34 3.51
CA ARG A 163 -11.53 6.09 2.92
C ARG A 163 -10.43 5.45 2.09
N PRO A 164 -10.42 4.12 1.88
CA PRO A 164 -9.50 3.47 0.95
C PRO A 164 -9.67 4.04 -0.47
N LEU A 165 -8.55 4.35 -1.13
CA LEU A 165 -8.57 4.87 -2.50
C LEU A 165 -8.52 3.73 -3.54
N ALA A 166 -8.99 4.03 -4.75
CA ALA A 166 -8.81 3.19 -5.92
C ALA A 166 -7.33 2.91 -6.20
N ILE A 167 -7.03 1.71 -6.67
CA ILE A 167 -5.71 1.39 -7.24
C ILE A 167 -5.57 2.20 -8.54
N GLY A 168 -4.37 2.72 -8.83
CA GLY A 168 -4.15 3.57 -10.03
C GLY A 168 -4.66 5.02 -9.94
N ILE A 169 -5.21 5.48 -8.80
CA ILE A 169 -5.77 6.85 -8.67
C ILE A 169 -4.80 8.00 -9.03
N HIS A 170 -3.49 7.73 -9.02
CA HIS A 170 -2.47 8.70 -9.43
C HIS A 170 -2.47 8.98 -10.95
N GLU A 171 -2.79 7.98 -11.78
CA GLU A 171 -2.94 8.13 -13.24
C GLU A 171 -4.18 8.97 -13.56
N ALA A 172 -5.31 8.67 -12.90
CA ALA A 172 -6.54 9.44 -13.02
C ALA A 172 -6.39 10.91 -12.58
N LEU A 173 -5.50 11.19 -11.61
CA LEU A 173 -5.12 12.55 -11.22
C LEU A 173 -4.20 13.21 -12.26
N ALA A 174 -3.20 12.49 -12.77
CA ALA A 174 -2.29 13.00 -13.81
C ALA A 174 -3.02 13.32 -15.14
N ALA A 175 -4.12 12.63 -15.44
CA ALA A 175 -4.98 12.92 -16.59
C ALA A 175 -5.85 14.19 -16.43
N ARG A 176 -6.02 14.70 -15.20
CA ARG A 176 -6.93 15.85 -14.89
C ARG A 176 -6.22 17.09 -14.37
N GLU A 177 -5.07 16.93 -13.76
CA GLU A 177 -4.28 18.01 -13.18
C GLU A 177 -2.96 18.17 -13.94
N PRO A 178 -2.55 19.40 -14.29
CA PRO A 178 -1.32 19.66 -15.06
C PRO A 178 -0.05 19.58 -14.18
N TYR A 179 0.05 18.56 -13.32
CA TYR A 179 1.16 18.37 -12.39
C TYR A 179 1.99 17.13 -12.73
N SER A 180 3.29 17.19 -12.47
CA SER A 180 4.17 16.04 -12.67
C SER A 180 3.76 14.86 -11.79
N GLU A 181 3.77 13.66 -12.36
CA GLU A 181 3.36 12.45 -11.68
C GLU A 181 4.16 12.19 -10.38
N LYS A 182 5.45 12.56 -10.37
CA LYS A 182 6.33 12.50 -9.19
C LYS A 182 5.78 13.34 -8.02
N LEU A 183 5.25 14.53 -8.31
CA LEU A 183 4.67 15.43 -7.31
C LEU A 183 3.31 14.88 -6.82
N ILE A 184 2.49 14.35 -7.74
CA ILE A 184 1.22 13.66 -7.43
C ILE A 184 1.46 12.48 -6.49
N ARG A 185 2.37 11.55 -6.84
CA ARG A 185 2.75 10.40 -6.01
C ARG A 185 3.28 10.84 -4.63
N ARG A 186 4.07 11.92 -4.54
CA ARG A 186 4.58 12.46 -3.27
C ARG A 186 3.49 13.09 -2.41
N ALA A 187 2.50 13.76 -3.01
CA ALA A 187 1.32 14.28 -2.30
C ALA A 187 0.43 13.13 -1.78
N LEU A 188 0.18 12.11 -2.61
CA LEU A 188 -0.59 10.92 -2.23
C LEU A 188 0.09 10.10 -1.12
N ALA A 189 1.42 9.93 -1.16
CA ALA A 189 2.17 9.32 -0.07
C ALA A 189 1.99 10.08 1.25
N GLY A 190 1.80 11.40 1.19
CA GLY A 190 1.43 12.23 2.34
C GLY A 190 0.01 12.04 2.87
N TYR A 191 -0.89 11.39 2.12
CA TYR A 191 -2.27 11.06 2.52
C TYR A 191 -2.41 9.59 2.96
N VAL A 192 -1.88 8.66 2.17
CA VAL A 192 -2.00 7.20 2.37
C VAL A 192 -1.24 6.73 3.62
N ASN A 193 -0.13 7.39 3.97
CA ASN A 193 0.65 7.04 5.17
C ASN A 193 0.09 7.62 6.49
N LEU A 194 -1.08 8.28 6.47
CA LEU A 194 -1.71 8.74 7.71
C LEU A 194 -2.15 7.53 8.56
N PRO A 195 -1.92 7.55 9.90
CA PRO A 195 -2.46 6.53 10.81
C PRO A 195 -3.99 6.37 10.71
N ARG A 196 -4.71 7.41 10.28
CA ARG A 196 -6.15 7.36 10.00
C ARG A 196 -6.49 6.63 8.70
N TYR A 197 -5.71 6.80 7.63
CA TYR A 197 -5.90 6.07 6.39
C TYR A 197 -5.70 4.57 6.62
N LEU A 198 -4.59 4.20 7.26
CA LEU A 198 -4.29 2.79 7.57
C LEU A 198 -5.36 2.12 8.45
N LYS A 199 -6.03 2.86 9.34
CA LYS A 199 -7.19 2.37 10.14
C LYS A 199 -8.48 2.18 9.33
N SER A 200 -8.59 2.85 8.18
CA SER A 200 -9.75 2.75 7.26
C SER A 200 -9.64 1.58 6.28
N VAL A 201 -8.42 1.15 5.95
CA VAL A 201 -8.15 -0.03 5.12
C VAL A 201 -8.48 -1.28 5.93
N ARG A 202 -9.59 -1.93 5.56
CA ARG A 202 -10.12 -3.15 6.18
C ARG A 202 -10.63 -4.07 5.09
N VAL A 203 -10.55 -5.38 5.32
CA VAL A 203 -11.04 -6.41 4.39
C VAL A 203 -12.46 -6.08 3.91
N ASN A 204 -12.72 -6.23 2.62
CA ASN A 204 -14.00 -5.95 1.94
C ASN A 204 -14.49 -4.49 1.94
N ALA A 205 -13.73 -3.54 2.51
CA ALA A 205 -14.08 -2.12 2.44
C ALA A 205 -14.05 -1.61 0.98
N PRO A 206 -15.03 -0.81 0.54
CA PRO A 206 -15.06 -0.26 -0.81
C PRO A 206 -13.95 0.78 -1.00
N ARG A 207 -13.24 0.67 -2.12
CA ARG A 207 -12.24 1.63 -2.60
C ARG A 207 -12.93 2.72 -3.41
N ILE A 208 -12.45 3.96 -3.32
CA ILE A 208 -13.11 5.12 -3.92
C ILE A 208 -12.23 5.77 -5.00
N ASP A 209 -12.83 6.05 -6.15
CA ASP A 209 -12.22 6.73 -7.30
C ASP A 209 -12.18 8.27 -7.13
N LEU A 210 -12.08 9.03 -8.23
CA LEU A 210 -12.14 10.51 -8.22
C LEU A 210 -13.56 11.09 -8.27
N GLU A 211 -14.56 10.27 -8.62
CA GLU A 211 -15.97 10.66 -8.80
C GLU A 211 -16.78 10.46 -7.50
N GLY A 212 -16.25 9.62 -6.59
CA GLY A 212 -16.91 9.13 -5.39
C GLY A 212 -17.54 7.74 -5.53
N GLN A 213 -17.31 7.03 -6.63
CA GLN A 213 -17.86 5.70 -6.90
C GLN A 213 -16.98 4.59 -6.31
N GLU A 214 -17.55 3.39 -6.18
CA GLU A 214 -16.84 2.21 -5.67
C GLU A 214 -16.00 1.55 -6.78
N ALA A 215 -14.69 1.74 -6.73
CA ALA A 215 -13.71 1.17 -7.66
C ALA A 215 -12.97 -0.03 -7.03
N GLY A 216 -13.74 -1.08 -6.76
CA GLY A 216 -13.27 -2.34 -6.17
C GLY A 216 -13.29 -2.37 -4.63
N ARG A 217 -12.71 -3.43 -4.06
CA ARG A 217 -12.66 -3.67 -2.61
C ARG A 217 -11.21 -3.80 -2.12
N VAL A 218 -11.03 -3.70 -0.82
CA VAL A 218 -9.75 -3.96 -0.13
C VAL A 218 -9.64 -5.47 0.14
N GLU A 219 -8.55 -6.06 -0.33
CA GLU A 219 -8.26 -7.49 -0.15
C GLU A 219 -7.73 -7.79 1.26
N GLU A 220 -7.58 -9.07 1.61
CA GLU A 220 -7.07 -9.42 2.94
C GLU A 220 -5.60 -9.03 3.12
N GLU A 221 -4.79 -9.17 2.07
CA GLU A 221 -3.36 -8.84 2.07
C GLU A 221 -3.13 -7.34 2.27
N ASP A 222 -3.84 -6.50 1.51
CA ASP A 222 -3.88 -5.03 1.71
C ASP A 222 -4.16 -4.66 3.17
N ALA A 223 -5.19 -5.29 3.77
CA ALA A 223 -5.61 -5.01 5.13
C ALA A 223 -4.61 -5.53 6.17
N ARG A 224 -3.91 -6.64 5.91
CA ARG A 224 -2.80 -7.13 6.74
C ARG A 224 -1.62 -6.17 6.69
N HIS A 225 -1.18 -5.76 5.49
CA HIS A 225 -0.09 -4.80 5.30
C HIS A 225 -0.39 -3.43 5.94
N ALA A 226 -1.62 -2.92 5.78
CA ALA A 226 -2.02 -1.66 6.41
C ALA A 226 -1.99 -1.71 7.95
N LYS A 227 -2.37 -2.84 8.57
CA LYS A 227 -2.24 -3.06 10.02
C LYS A 227 -0.78 -3.10 10.47
N GLU A 228 0.10 -3.76 9.71
CA GLU A 228 1.52 -3.82 10.03
C GLU A 228 2.17 -2.44 9.95
N GLN A 229 1.92 -1.68 8.88
CA GLN A 229 2.40 -0.32 8.72
C GLN A 229 1.88 0.61 9.83
N LEU A 230 0.64 0.43 10.28
CA LEU A 230 0.09 1.17 11.43
C LEU A 230 0.87 0.85 12.70
N LYS A 231 1.17 -0.43 12.98
CA LYS A 231 1.97 -0.84 14.14
C LYS A 231 3.37 -0.24 14.08
N ARG A 232 4.09 -0.39 12.97
CA ARG A 232 5.42 0.20 12.73
C ARG A 232 5.44 1.72 12.96
N LEU A 233 4.37 2.43 12.60
CA LEU A 233 4.23 3.87 12.86
C LEU A 233 3.94 4.20 14.34
N GLN A 234 3.18 3.36 15.04
CA GLN A 234 2.90 3.53 16.47
C GLN A 234 4.14 3.28 17.32
N ASP A 235 4.87 2.19 17.06
CA ASP A 235 6.11 1.83 17.76
C ASP A 235 7.14 2.99 17.64
N ARG A 236 7.37 3.47 16.41
CA ARG A 236 8.24 4.64 16.13
C ARG A 236 7.76 5.95 16.79
N GLN A 237 6.46 6.12 17.01
CA GLN A 237 5.94 7.28 17.75
C GLN A 237 6.22 7.16 19.24
N GLN A 238 6.00 5.98 19.84
CA GLN A 238 6.28 5.71 21.25
C GLN A 238 7.77 5.87 21.57
N GLU A 239 8.67 5.38 20.72
CA GLU A 239 10.13 5.56 20.86
C GLU A 239 10.51 7.05 20.92
N ARG A 240 10.02 7.85 19.96
CA ARG A 240 10.26 9.30 19.88
C ARG A 240 9.66 10.07 21.05
N GLU A 241 8.52 9.62 21.58
CA GLU A 241 7.91 10.22 22.76
C GLU A 241 8.69 9.88 24.04
N ALA A 242 9.12 8.62 24.20
CA ALA A 242 9.97 8.20 25.30
C ALA A 242 11.33 8.91 25.30
N GLU A 243 11.95 9.09 24.13
CA GLU A 243 13.19 9.88 23.99
C GLU A 243 12.97 11.34 24.39
N LYS A 244 11.92 12.00 23.89
CA LYS A 244 11.56 13.38 24.28
C LYS A 244 11.27 13.51 25.78
N GLN A 245 10.65 12.50 26.40
CA GLN A 245 10.42 12.47 27.84
C GLN A 245 11.73 12.35 28.62
N LYS A 246 12.66 11.46 28.21
CA LYS A 246 13.99 11.33 28.81
C LYS A 246 14.80 12.63 28.69
N LEU A 247 14.81 13.27 27.52
CA LEU A 247 15.49 14.56 27.30
C LEU A 247 14.91 15.67 28.19
N ARG A 248 13.58 15.77 28.29
CA ARG A 248 12.90 16.73 29.19
C ARG A 248 13.21 16.46 30.67
N LEU A 249 13.32 15.19 31.08
CA LEU A 249 13.70 14.82 32.44
C LEU A 249 15.15 15.24 32.73
N ALA A 250 16.08 14.94 31.81
CA ALA A 250 17.49 15.30 31.94
C ALA A 250 17.69 16.82 32.04
N GLN A 251 16.97 17.61 31.23
CA GLN A 251 16.98 19.08 31.29
C GLN A 251 16.49 19.61 32.65
N LYS A 252 15.44 19.04 33.23
CA LYS A 252 14.97 19.42 34.57
C LYS A 252 15.95 19.03 35.67
N MET A 253 16.57 17.86 35.56
CA MET A 253 17.58 17.40 36.52
C MET A 253 18.82 18.30 36.50
N SER A 254 19.28 18.74 35.32
CA SER A 254 20.39 19.69 35.22
C SER A 254 19.99 21.07 35.75
N GLU A 255 18.81 21.59 35.43
CA GLU A 255 18.32 22.87 35.97
C GLU A 255 18.29 22.88 37.51
N LEU A 256 17.76 21.82 38.13
CA LEU A 256 17.75 21.65 39.59
C LEU A 256 19.17 21.58 40.17
N ALA A 257 20.09 20.86 39.53
CA ALA A 257 21.48 20.78 39.99
C ALA A 257 22.16 22.16 39.97
N HIS A 258 22.00 22.96 38.91
CA HIS A 258 22.54 24.32 38.84
C HIS A 258 21.91 25.24 39.89
N ARG A 259 20.61 25.06 40.20
CA ARG A 259 19.91 25.85 41.22
C ARG A 259 20.41 25.59 42.64
N HIS A 260 20.84 24.36 42.95
CA HIS A 260 21.41 23.99 44.26
C HIS A 260 22.91 24.33 44.42
N GLN A 261 23.56 24.81 43.36
CA GLN A 261 24.99 25.15 43.35
C GLN A 261 25.25 26.67 43.45
N ARG A 262 24.21 27.47 43.71
CA ARG A 262 24.23 28.92 43.96
C ARG A 262 23.72 29.23 45.36
#